data_AF-A0A1M6MCL8-F1
#
_entry.id   AF-A0A1M6MCL8-F1
#
_cell.length_a   1.000
_cell.length_b   1.000
_cell.length_c   1.000
_cell.angle_alpha   90.00
_cell.angle_beta   90.00
_cell.angle_gamma   90.00
#
_symmetry.space_group_name_H-M   'P 1'
#
loop_
_entity.id
_entity.type
_entity.pdbx_description
1 polymer ?
#
loop_
_entity_poly.entity_id
_entity_poly.type
_entity_poly.pdbx_seq_one_letter_code
_entity_poly.pdbx_strand_id
1 'polypeptide(L)'
;MNKMILKSLKKTCFWISLAAVSVCAAALIFLLAIQAHSIPSQPIQLPSTSTLLSMEMEQIKEDKSTGIVTVTDTTDMEAILSALSRSRKTSRQSVNDSPNEDNYLIIRLKMKEGEKKLYLFSAGNHCYLEEPYVGIYRIDKEANTSIYAFYEKNTH
;
A
#
# COMPACT_ATOMS: atom_id res chain seq x y z
N MET A 1 53.92 -23.34 -35.37
CA MET A 1 52.68 -23.14 -34.59
C MET A 1 51.58 -22.68 -35.54
N ASN A 2 50.52 -23.47 -35.70
CA ASN A 2 49.63 -23.42 -36.87
C ASN A 2 48.63 -22.25 -36.80
N LYS A 3 48.52 -21.46 -37.88
CA LYS A 3 47.63 -20.28 -38.04
C LYS A 3 46.15 -20.62 -37.78
N MET A 4 45.78 -21.88 -37.97
CA MET A 4 44.46 -22.44 -37.73
C MET A 4 44.09 -22.51 -36.25
N ILE A 5 45.06 -22.88 -35.39
CA ILE A 5 44.89 -22.99 -33.93
C ILE A 5 44.73 -21.58 -33.32
N LEU A 6 45.51 -20.60 -33.80
CA LEU A 6 45.40 -19.21 -33.34
C LEU A 6 44.03 -18.58 -33.70
N LYS A 7 43.44 -18.96 -34.84
CA LYS A 7 42.13 -18.45 -35.29
C LYS A 7 40.98 -19.06 -34.48
N SER A 8 41.06 -20.33 -34.07
CA SER A 8 40.04 -20.94 -33.21
C SER A 8 40.08 -20.37 -31.79
N LEU A 9 41.27 -20.19 -31.19
CA LEU A 9 41.47 -19.55 -29.89
C LEU A 9 40.92 -18.11 -29.82
N LYS A 10 41.15 -17.30 -30.86
CA LYS A 10 40.62 -15.93 -30.93
C LYS A 10 39.09 -15.89 -30.99
N LYS A 11 38.47 -16.86 -31.68
CA LYS A 11 37.01 -16.98 -31.74
C LYS A 11 36.43 -17.39 -30.38
N THR A 12 37.01 -18.38 -29.71
CA THR A 12 36.56 -18.78 -28.37
C THR A 12 36.73 -17.66 -27.35
N CYS A 13 37.86 -16.93 -27.36
CA CYS A 13 38.02 -15.73 -26.53
C CYS A 13 36.95 -14.67 -26.81
N PHE A 14 36.61 -14.44 -28.08
CA PHE A 14 35.55 -13.51 -28.46
C PHE A 14 34.18 -13.93 -27.88
N TRP A 15 33.80 -15.20 -28.04
CA TRP A 15 32.53 -15.72 -27.50
C TRP A 15 32.47 -15.67 -25.96
N ILE A 16 33.58 -15.99 -25.28
CA ILE A 16 33.68 -15.88 -23.81
C ILE A 16 33.54 -14.42 -23.38
N SER A 17 34.21 -13.48 -24.07
CA SER A 17 34.11 -12.05 -23.75
C SER A 17 32.68 -11.51 -23.97
N LEU A 18 32.00 -11.96 -25.02
CA LEU A 18 30.63 -11.56 -25.32
C LEU A 18 29.64 -12.09 -24.27
N ALA A 19 29.80 -13.36 -23.86
CA ALA A 19 29.00 -13.96 -22.80
C ALA A 19 29.21 -13.23 -21.45
N ALA A 20 30.45 -12.88 -21.11
CA ALA A 20 30.76 -12.14 -19.89
C ALA A 20 30.10 -10.75 -19.87
N VAL A 21 30.16 -10.00 -20.98
CA VAL A 21 29.50 -8.69 -21.11
C VAL A 21 27.99 -8.81 -20.98
N SER A 22 27.38 -9.85 -21.57
CA SER A 22 25.94 -10.10 -21.45
C SER A 22 25.50 -10.40 -20.01
N VAL A 23 26.28 -11.20 -19.27
CA VAL A 23 26.00 -11.51 -17.86
C VAL A 23 26.10 -10.25 -17.00
N CYS A 24 27.13 -9.42 -17.22
CA CYS A 24 27.28 -8.14 -16.53
C CYS A 24 26.09 -7.19 -16.81
N ALA A 25 25.64 -7.11 -18.07
CA ALA A 25 24.49 -6.28 -18.45
C ALA A 25 23.20 -6.76 -17.77
N ALA A 26 22.95 -8.07 -17.72
CA ALA A 26 21.79 -8.64 -17.04
C ALA A 26 21.83 -8.39 -15.52
N ALA A 27 23.00 -8.52 -14.89
CA ALA A 27 23.18 -8.22 -13.47
C ALA A 27 22.92 -6.74 -13.14
N LEU A 28 23.39 -5.82 -14.00
CA LEU A 28 23.11 -4.38 -13.87
C LEU A 28 21.61 -4.08 -13.99
N ILE A 29 20.91 -4.67 -14.96
CA ILE A 29 19.46 -4.50 -15.12
C ILE A 29 18.71 -5.01 -13.89
N PHE A 30 19.11 -6.18 -13.36
CA PHE A 30 18.52 -6.75 -12.15
C PHE A 30 18.74 -5.85 -10.92
N LEU A 31 19.94 -5.29 -10.75
CA LEU A 31 20.24 -4.34 -9.66
C LEU A 31 19.44 -3.04 -9.78
N LEU A 32 19.24 -2.52 -10.99
CA LEU A 32 18.41 -1.33 -11.23
C LEU A 32 16.93 -1.60 -10.95
N ALA A 33 16.43 -2.80 -11.28
CA ALA A 33 15.06 -3.20 -10.96
C ALA A 33 14.81 -3.31 -9.45
N ILE A 34 15.82 -3.72 -8.67
CA ILE A 34 15.73 -3.74 -7.20
C ILE A 34 15.65 -2.32 -6.62
N GLN A 35 16.44 -1.37 -7.14
CA GLN A 35 16.43 0.02 -6.65
C GLN A 35 15.13 0.78 -6.95
N ALA A 36 14.46 0.46 -8.06
CA ALA A 36 13.15 1.02 -8.39
C ALA A 36 12.04 0.60 -7.41
N HIS A 37 12.23 -0.48 -6.64
CA HIS A 37 11.26 -0.98 -5.66
C HIS A 37 11.27 -0.20 -4.33
N SER A 38 12.34 0.56 -4.06
CA SER A 38 12.56 1.29 -2.81
C SER A 38 12.33 2.79 -2.97
N ILE A 39 11.16 3.19 -3.48
CA ILE A 39 10.75 4.61 -3.43
C ILE A 39 10.27 4.89 -1.99
N PRO A 40 10.87 5.86 -1.26
CA PRO A 40 10.37 6.25 0.05
C PRO A 40 8.93 6.71 -0.10
N SER A 41 8.03 5.91 0.46
CA SER A 41 6.61 6.08 0.32
C SER A 41 6.08 7.01 1.41
N GLN A 42 5.40 8.08 1.01
CA GLN A 42 4.87 9.09 1.94
C GLN A 42 3.86 8.44 2.90
N PRO A 43 3.95 8.70 4.22
CA PRO A 43 2.92 8.26 5.16
C PRO A 43 1.60 8.98 4.90
N ILE A 44 0.49 8.39 5.32
CA ILE A 44 -0.81 9.07 5.29
C ILE A 44 -0.81 10.24 6.29
N GLN A 45 -1.40 11.37 5.91
CA GLN A 45 -1.58 12.51 6.81
C GLN A 45 -2.87 12.31 7.59
N LEU A 46 -2.76 12.07 8.89
CA LEU A 46 -3.89 11.89 9.79
C LEU A 46 -4.03 13.09 10.73
N PRO A 47 -5.26 13.43 11.15
CA PRO A 47 -5.46 14.43 12.19
C PRO A 47 -4.93 13.94 13.54
N SER A 48 -4.65 14.88 14.44
CA SER A 48 -4.32 14.56 15.83
C SER A 48 -5.60 14.16 16.58
N THR A 49 -5.48 13.30 17.59
CA THR A 49 -6.61 12.97 18.48
C THR A 49 -7.17 14.16 19.22
N SER A 50 -6.36 15.20 19.48
CA SER A 50 -6.84 16.45 20.07
C SER A 50 -7.80 17.25 19.18
N THR A 51 -7.75 17.04 17.87
CA THR A 51 -8.63 17.69 16.87
C THR A 51 -9.86 16.85 16.51
N LEU A 52 -9.84 15.57 16.87
CA LEU A 52 -10.94 14.64 16.60
C LEU A 52 -12.04 14.79 17.64
N LEU A 53 -13.27 14.86 17.15
CA LEU A 53 -14.49 14.83 17.96
C LEU A 53 -15.00 13.40 18.11
N SER A 54 -14.96 12.63 17.03
CA SER A 54 -15.36 11.22 16.99
C SER A 54 -14.87 10.54 15.71
N MET A 55 -15.02 9.22 15.65
CA MET A 55 -14.94 8.47 14.40
C MET A 55 -16.23 7.69 14.17
N GLU A 56 -16.61 7.53 12.92
CA GLU A 56 -17.64 6.59 12.51
C GLU A 56 -17.05 5.55 11.57
N MET A 57 -17.40 4.30 11.79
CA MET A 57 -16.95 3.18 10.98
C MET A 57 -18.18 2.46 10.41
N GLU A 58 -18.14 2.11 9.14
CA GLU A 58 -19.26 1.45 8.45
C GLU A 58 -18.72 0.52 7.38
N GLN A 59 -19.01 -0.77 7.46
CA GLN A 59 -18.64 -1.71 6.43
C GLN A 59 -19.74 -1.82 5.38
N ILE A 60 -19.34 -1.76 4.12
CA ILE A 60 -20.17 -2.03 2.95
C ILE A 60 -19.76 -3.39 2.39
N LYS A 61 -20.74 -4.26 2.16
CA LYS A 61 -20.59 -5.54 1.44
C LYS A 61 -21.69 -5.64 0.39
N GLU A 62 -21.34 -5.79 -0.88
CA GLU A 62 -22.29 -5.91 -1.99
C GLU A 62 -23.33 -4.78 -1.96
N ASP A 63 -22.85 -3.52 -1.87
CA ASP A 63 -23.65 -2.30 -1.75
C ASP A 63 -24.56 -2.20 -0.51
N LYS A 64 -24.39 -3.09 0.48
CA LYS A 64 -25.17 -3.07 1.73
C LYS A 64 -24.30 -2.70 2.91
N SER A 65 -24.81 -1.77 3.71
CA SER A 65 -24.24 -1.45 5.01
C SER A 65 -24.46 -2.58 6.01
N THR A 66 -23.43 -2.94 6.76
CA THR A 66 -23.51 -3.91 7.86
C THR A 66 -23.67 -3.26 9.23
N GLY A 67 -23.90 -1.94 9.28
CA GLY A 67 -24.08 -1.18 10.51
C GLY A 67 -22.99 -0.13 10.74
N ILE A 68 -23.33 0.87 11.55
CA ILE A 68 -22.44 1.99 11.87
C ILE A 68 -21.98 1.85 13.32
N VAL A 69 -20.66 1.92 13.53
CA VAL A 69 -20.02 2.00 14.84
C VAL A 69 -19.52 3.41 15.06
N THR A 70 -19.92 4.04 16.17
CA THR A 70 -19.42 5.36 16.58
C THR A 70 -18.39 5.19 17.68
N VAL A 71 -17.22 5.79 17.50
CA VAL A 71 -16.10 5.75 18.45
C VAL A 71 -15.89 7.15 19.01
N THR A 72 -16.05 7.29 20.33
CA THR A 72 -15.82 8.54 21.07
C THR A 72 -14.76 8.38 22.16
N ASP A 73 -14.36 7.15 22.50
CA ASP A 73 -13.28 6.92 23.45
C ASP A 73 -11.94 7.30 22.84
N THR A 74 -11.18 8.12 23.56
CA THR A 74 -9.89 8.64 23.08
C THR A 74 -8.87 7.52 22.86
N THR A 75 -8.84 6.51 23.73
CA THR A 75 -7.89 5.38 23.62
C THR A 75 -8.17 4.57 22.37
N ASP A 76 -9.44 4.29 22.09
CA ASP A 76 -9.86 3.56 20.89
C ASP A 76 -9.54 4.36 19.62
N MET A 77 -9.80 5.67 19.62
CA MET A 77 -9.42 6.56 18.52
C MET A 77 -7.91 6.58 18.29
N GLU A 78 -7.10 6.67 19.34
CA GLU A 78 -5.63 6.62 19.24
C GLU A 78 -5.15 5.29 18.66
N ALA A 79 -5.73 4.17 19.09
CA ALA A 79 -5.39 2.85 18.57
C ALA A 79 -5.70 2.72 17.08
N ILE A 80 -6.87 3.19 16.64
CA ILE A 80 -7.27 3.18 15.22
C ILE A 80 -6.33 4.07 14.38
N LEU A 81 -6.05 5.31 14.81
CA LEU A 81 -5.13 6.19 14.08
C LEU A 81 -3.71 5.64 14.03
N SER A 82 -3.24 5.03 15.13
CA SER A 82 -1.94 4.37 15.17
C SER A 82 -1.85 3.26 14.12
N ALA A 83 -2.88 2.42 14.02
CA ALA A 83 -2.97 1.40 12.97
C ALA A 83 -2.99 2.02 11.56
N LEU A 84 -3.81 3.05 11.32
CA LEU A 84 -3.87 3.75 10.03
C LEU A 84 -2.53 4.41 9.65
N SER A 85 -1.78 4.95 10.61
CA SER A 85 -0.50 5.64 10.39
C SER A 85 0.60 4.75 9.81
N ARG A 86 0.44 3.43 9.93
CA ARG A 86 1.33 2.43 9.33
C ARG A 86 1.18 2.35 7.80
N SER A 87 0.21 3.06 7.22
CA SER A 87 -0.03 3.10 5.79
C SER A 87 1.02 3.90 5.01
N ARG A 88 1.31 3.48 3.79
CA ARG A 88 2.36 4.04 2.91
C ARG A 88 1.83 4.27 1.49
N LYS A 89 1.92 5.50 0.98
CA LYS A 89 1.39 5.93 -0.33
C LYS A 89 1.93 5.08 -1.48
N THR A 90 1.04 4.54 -2.30
CA THR A 90 1.40 3.79 -3.50
C THR A 90 1.54 4.72 -4.71
N SER A 91 1.96 4.19 -5.85
CA SER A 91 1.89 4.89 -7.14
C SER A 91 0.48 4.93 -7.75
N ARG A 92 -0.51 4.26 -7.14
CA ARG A 92 -1.90 4.27 -7.62
C ARG A 92 -2.58 5.60 -7.29
N GLN A 93 -3.33 6.11 -8.25
CA GLN A 93 -4.16 7.31 -8.07
C GLN A 93 -5.53 6.92 -7.47
N SER A 94 -6.06 7.78 -6.60
CA SER A 94 -7.46 7.75 -6.18
C SER A 94 -8.20 8.79 -7.00
N VAL A 95 -9.18 8.37 -7.80
CA VAL A 95 -9.94 9.24 -8.72
C VAL A 95 -11.45 9.08 -8.54
N ASN A 96 -11.86 8.31 -7.55
CA ASN A 96 -13.25 7.97 -7.26
C ASN A 96 -13.65 8.51 -5.88
N ASP A 97 -14.95 8.67 -5.66
CA ASP A 97 -15.51 9.02 -4.35
C ASP A 97 -15.45 7.87 -3.34
N SER A 98 -15.40 6.63 -3.82
CA SER A 98 -15.26 5.38 -3.06
C SER A 98 -14.43 4.36 -3.83
N PRO A 99 -13.92 3.30 -3.18
CA PRO A 99 -13.26 2.20 -3.87
C PRO A 99 -14.20 1.54 -4.90
N ASN A 100 -13.62 0.87 -5.90
CA ASN A 100 -14.37 0.09 -6.89
C ASN A 100 -14.72 -1.31 -6.37
N GLU A 101 -14.20 -1.67 -5.20
CA GLU A 101 -14.36 -2.96 -4.56
C GLU A 101 -15.73 -3.05 -3.87
N ASP A 102 -16.41 -4.20 -3.98
CA ASP A 102 -17.74 -4.40 -3.37
C ASP A 102 -17.70 -4.59 -1.85
N ASN A 103 -16.50 -4.72 -1.27
CA ASN A 103 -16.28 -4.90 0.16
C ASN A 103 -15.21 -3.94 0.67
N TYR A 104 -15.63 -2.98 1.48
CA TYR A 104 -14.76 -2.00 2.10
C TYR A 104 -15.34 -1.49 3.41
N LEU A 105 -14.46 -0.96 4.25
CA LEU A 105 -14.78 -0.31 5.50
C LEU A 105 -14.56 1.20 5.34
N ILE A 106 -15.63 1.97 5.52
CA ILE A 106 -15.59 3.42 5.58
C ILE A 106 -15.14 3.83 6.98
N ILE A 107 -14.19 4.76 7.06
CA ILE A 107 -13.78 5.42 8.30
C ILE A 107 -13.96 6.92 8.11
N ARG A 108 -14.86 7.53 8.89
CA ARG A 108 -15.13 8.97 8.89
C ARG A 108 -14.52 9.58 10.14
N LEU A 109 -13.51 10.41 9.96
CA LEU A 109 -12.81 11.13 11.01
C LEU A 109 -13.47 12.51 11.18
N LYS A 110 -14.27 12.70 12.24
CA LYS A 110 -15.03 13.95 12.47
C LYS A 110 -14.18 14.94 13.26
N MET A 111 -13.98 16.13 12.72
CA MET A 111 -13.27 17.24 13.34
C MET A 111 -14.17 18.48 13.35
N LYS A 112 -13.77 19.54 14.05
CA LYS A 112 -14.54 20.80 14.05
C LYS A 112 -14.57 21.46 12.68
N GLU A 113 -13.47 21.35 11.96
CA GLU A 113 -13.23 21.98 10.66
C GLU A 113 -13.78 21.18 9.48
N GLY A 114 -14.28 19.96 9.72
CA GLY A 114 -14.86 19.09 8.70
C GLY A 114 -14.70 17.61 8.99
N GLU A 115 -14.92 16.80 7.96
CA GLU A 115 -14.75 15.34 8.00
C GLU A 115 -13.64 14.92 7.04
N LYS A 116 -12.79 14.00 7.49
CA LYS A 116 -11.90 13.26 6.60
C LYS A 116 -12.42 11.84 6.43
N LYS A 117 -12.69 11.44 5.19
CA LYS A 117 -13.22 10.13 4.84
C LYS A 117 -12.13 9.24 4.27
N LEU A 118 -12.02 8.03 4.79
CA LEU A 118 -11.04 7.02 4.40
C LEU A 118 -11.76 5.70 4.10
N TYR A 119 -11.16 4.89 3.24
CA TYR A 119 -11.69 3.58 2.88
C TYR A 119 -10.64 2.48 3.00
N LEU A 120 -10.91 1.45 3.79
CA LEU A 120 -10.09 0.24 3.88
C LEU A 120 -10.68 -0.85 3.00
N PHE A 121 -9.90 -1.41 2.10
CA PHE A 121 -10.32 -2.50 1.23
C PHE A 121 -9.17 -3.45 0.92
N SER A 122 -9.52 -4.63 0.40
CA SER A 122 -8.53 -5.61 -0.07
C SER A 122 -8.67 -5.80 -1.57
N ALA A 123 -7.54 -5.77 -2.28
CA ALA A 123 -7.49 -6.08 -3.70
C ALA A 123 -6.33 -7.05 -3.95
N GLY A 124 -6.66 -8.24 -4.46
CA GLY A 124 -5.71 -9.35 -4.54
C GLY A 124 -5.16 -9.74 -3.16
N ASN A 125 -3.83 -9.83 -3.03
CA ASN A 125 -3.16 -10.23 -1.79
C ASN A 125 -2.76 -9.06 -0.88
N HIS A 126 -3.30 -7.87 -1.13
CA HIS A 126 -2.87 -6.64 -0.47
C HIS A 126 -4.06 -5.88 0.13
N CYS A 127 -3.80 -5.22 1.25
CA CYS A 127 -4.75 -4.33 1.91
C CYS A 127 -4.37 -2.89 1.60
N TYR A 128 -5.39 -2.07 1.37
CA TYR A 128 -5.25 -0.68 0.97
C TYR A 128 -6.09 0.22 1.84
N LEU A 129 -5.60 1.43 2.03
CA LEU A 129 -6.29 2.56 2.63
C LEU A 129 -6.36 3.66 1.58
N GLU A 130 -7.55 4.09 1.20
CA GLU A 130 -7.77 5.14 0.22
C GLU A 130 -8.32 6.40 0.87
N GLU A 131 -7.72 7.52 0.50
CA GLU A 131 -8.28 8.85 0.72
C GLU A 131 -8.68 9.41 -0.65
N PRO A 132 -9.99 9.67 -0.88
CA PRO A 132 -10.51 10.16 -2.15
C PRO A 132 -9.71 11.34 -2.70
N TYR A 133 -9.34 11.26 -3.97
CA TYR A 133 -8.61 12.31 -4.69
C TYR A 133 -7.23 12.68 -4.13
N VAL A 134 -6.75 11.99 -3.07
CA VAL A 134 -5.45 12.24 -2.44
C VAL A 134 -4.48 11.09 -2.71
N GLY A 135 -4.96 9.84 -2.60
CA GLY A 135 -4.19 8.67 -3.01
C GLY A 135 -4.58 7.38 -2.32
N ILE A 136 -3.99 6.30 -2.85
CA ILE A 136 -4.14 4.95 -2.32
C ILE A 136 -2.85 4.57 -1.60
N TYR A 137 -2.99 4.13 -0.36
CA TYR A 137 -1.92 3.73 0.53
C TYR A 137 -1.98 2.22 0.73
N ARG A 138 -0.82 1.57 0.84
CA ARG A 138 -0.72 0.19 1.29
C ARG A 138 -0.69 0.18 2.81
N ILE A 139 -1.57 -0.59 3.42
CA ILE A 139 -1.58 -0.81 4.87
C ILE A 139 -1.09 -2.23 5.15
N ASP A 140 -0.40 -2.42 6.27
CA ASP A 140 0.02 -3.75 6.67
C ASP A 140 -1.18 -4.60 7.09
N LYS A 141 -1.06 -5.92 6.90
CA LYS A 141 -2.17 -6.86 7.11
C LYS A 141 -2.59 -6.93 8.58
N GLU A 142 -1.65 -6.77 9.50
CA GLU A 142 -1.91 -6.76 10.94
C GLU A 142 -2.75 -5.55 11.34
N ALA A 143 -2.36 -4.34 10.94
CA ALA A 143 -3.12 -3.11 11.17
C ALA A 143 -4.49 -3.13 10.49
N ASN A 144 -4.58 -3.65 9.27
CA ASN A 144 -5.88 -3.86 8.63
C ASN A 144 -6.77 -4.79 9.48
N THR A 145 -6.21 -5.93 9.92
CA THR A 145 -6.94 -6.91 10.72
C THR A 145 -7.39 -6.33 12.07
N SER A 146 -6.56 -5.54 12.75
CA SER A 146 -6.94 -4.94 14.04
C SER A 146 -8.09 -3.93 13.88
N ILE A 147 -8.12 -3.16 12.80
CA ILE A 147 -9.22 -2.20 12.54
C ILE A 147 -10.53 -2.93 12.22
N TYR A 148 -10.51 -3.97 11.38
CA TYR A 148 -11.69 -4.78 11.11
C TYR A 148 -12.18 -5.50 12.37
N ALA A 149 -11.28 -6.10 13.16
CA ALA A 149 -11.64 -6.76 14.42
C ALA A 149 -12.25 -5.78 15.43
N PHE A 150 -11.75 -4.54 15.49
CA PHE A 150 -12.37 -3.50 16.30
C PHE A 150 -13.79 -3.20 15.83
N TYR A 151 -14.00 -3.01 14.52
CA TYR A 151 -15.33 -2.76 13.97
C TYR A 151 -16.30 -3.91 14.25
N GLU A 152 -15.91 -5.15 13.94
CA GLU A 152 -16.75 -6.34 14.11
C GLU A 152 -17.14 -6.57 15.57
N LYS A 153 -16.21 -6.34 16.52
CA LYS A 153 -16.50 -6.46 17.96
C LYS A 153 -17.55 -5.46 18.45
N ASN A 154 -17.64 -4.30 17.81
CA ASN A 154 -18.53 -3.21 18.20
C ASN A 154 -19.77 -3.08 17.30
N THR A 155 -19.92 -3.97 16.31
CA THR A 155 -21.11 -4.06 15.45
C THR A 155 -22.06 -5.09 16.06
N HIS A 156 -23.28 -4.68 16.38
CA HIS A 156 -24.30 -5.48 17.07
C HIS A 156 -24.98 -6.52 16.18
#